data_AF-A0A1I0RHA2-F1
#
_entry.id   AF-A0A1I0RHA2-F1
#
_cell.length_a   1.000
_cell.length_b   1.000
_cell.length_c   1.000
_cell.angle_alpha   90.00
_cell.angle_beta   90.00
_cell.angle_gamma   90.00
#
_symmetry.space_group_name_H-M   'P 1'
#
loop_
_entity.id
_entity.type
_entity.pdbx_description
1 polymer ?
#
loop_
_entity_poly.entity_id
_entity_poly.type
_entity_poly.pdbx_seq_one_letter_code
_entity_poly.pdbx_strand_id
1 'polypeptide(L)' 'MHSYDKLHFNVTGFSKYQFSKFKAGSFVGNRNVTNWEMHEVFSNPTLLNKTQFYRKVGNNYEILSNFSPYGY' A
#
# COMPACT_ATOMS: atom_id res chain seq x y z
N MET A 1 -13.30 17.08 -1.94
CA MET A 1 -12.71 15.99 -2.74
C MET A 1 -13.83 15.08 -3.23
N HIS A 2 -14.00 14.95 -4.55
CA HIS A 2 -14.99 14.02 -5.12
C HIS A 2 -14.57 12.57 -4.86
N SER A 3 -15.55 11.66 -4.70
CA SER A 3 -15.33 10.24 -4.39
C SER A 3 -14.47 9.49 -5.42
N TYR A 4 -14.31 10.03 -6.62
CA TYR A 4 -13.56 9.43 -7.74
C TYR A 4 -12.04 9.63 -7.66
N ASP A 5 -11.55 10.40 -6.68
CA ASP A 5 -10.14 10.75 -6.53
C ASP A 5 -9.46 9.95 -5.40
N LYS A 6 -10.07 8.82 -5.01
CA LYS A 6 -9.55 7.92 -3.96
C LYS A 6 -8.81 6.75 -4.58
N LEU A 7 -7.58 6.53 -4.11
CA LEU A 7 -6.80 5.33 -4.44
C LEU A 7 -7.18 4.21 -3.47
N HIS A 8 -7.20 2.99 -3.98
CA HIS A 8 -7.60 1.80 -3.23
C HIS A 8 -6.43 0.83 -3.18
N PHE A 9 -5.89 0.56 -1.99
CA PHE A 9 -4.75 -0.32 -1.82
C PHE A 9 -5.13 -1.54 -0.96
N ASN A 10 -5.20 -2.70 -1.60
CA ASN A 10 -5.45 -3.97 -0.92
C ASN A 10 -4.14 -4.50 -0.31
N VAL A 11 -4.07 -4.59 1.01
CA VAL A 11 -2.89 -5.10 1.74
C VAL A 11 -3.04 -6.57 2.14
N THR A 12 -4.02 -7.30 1.59
CA THR A 12 -4.16 -8.74 1.82
C THR A 12 -2.93 -9.48 1.30
N GLY A 13 -2.26 -10.22 2.18
CA GLY A 13 -1.02 -10.93 1.83
C GLY A 13 0.20 -10.02 1.66
N PHE A 14 0.07 -8.71 1.91
CA PHE A 14 1.20 -7.79 1.90
C PHE A 14 2.18 -8.13 3.02
N SER A 15 3.45 -8.31 2.67
CA SER A 15 4.51 -8.64 3.62
C SER A 15 5.35 -7.41 3.94
N LYS A 16 5.24 -6.93 5.19
CA LYS A 16 6.09 -5.83 5.70
C LYS A 16 7.58 -6.15 5.62
N TYR A 17 7.95 -7.43 5.75
CA TYR A 17 9.34 -7.88 5.62
C TYR A 17 9.85 -7.79 4.18
N GLN A 18 9.02 -8.14 3.19
CA GLN A 18 9.42 -7.98 1.79
C GLN A 18 9.48 -6.51 1.39
N PHE A 19 8.57 -5.70 1.92
CA PHE A 19 8.61 -4.25 1.78
C PHE A 19 9.88 -3.63 2.38
N SER A 20 10.27 -3.99 3.61
CA SER A 20 11.49 -3.44 4.22
C SER A 20 12.78 -3.84 3.48
N LYS A 21 12.76 -4.94 2.74
CA LYS A 21 13.87 -5.38 1.87
C LYS A 21 13.86 -4.76 0.48
N PHE A 22 12.78 -4.07 0.10
CA PHE A 22 12.70 -3.44 -1.21
C PHE A 22 13.66 -2.24 -1.28
N LYS A 23 14.40 -2.17 -2.38
CA LYS A 23 15.30 -1.03 -2.67
C LYS A 23 14.64 -0.15 -3.72
N ALA A 24 14.21 1.04 -3.31
CA ALA A 24 13.69 2.06 -4.21
C ALA A 24 14.70 2.36 -5.33
N GLY A 25 14.24 2.44 -6.58
CA GLY A 25 15.08 2.60 -7.78
C GLY A 25 15.60 1.30 -8.41
N SER A 26 15.31 0.14 -7.84
CA SER A 26 15.56 -1.15 -8.50
C SER A 26 14.56 -1.39 -9.65
N PHE A 27 14.91 -2.27 -10.59
CA PHE A 27 13.98 -2.67 -11.66
C PHE A 27 12.64 -3.15 -11.08
N VAL A 28 11.56 -2.55 -11.58
CA VAL A 28 10.19 -2.90 -11.20
C VAL A 28 9.72 -4.04 -12.08
N GLY A 29 9.33 -5.15 -11.46
CA GLY A 29 8.76 -6.31 -12.11
C GLY A 29 7.64 -6.93 -11.29
N ASN A 30 7.02 -7.98 -11.82
CA ASN A 30 5.81 -8.56 -11.25
C ASN A 30 5.95 -9.02 -9.79
N ARG A 31 7.17 -9.33 -9.33
CA ARG A 31 7.44 -9.81 -7.96
C ARG A 31 7.60 -8.68 -6.93
N ASN A 32 7.80 -7.44 -7.36
CA ASN A 32 8.05 -6.31 -6.46
C ASN A 32 7.21 -5.06 -6.76
N VAL A 33 6.35 -5.10 -7.77
CA VAL A 33 5.47 -3.97 -8.14
C VAL A 33 4.65 -3.46 -6.97
N THR A 34 4.04 -4.33 -6.16
CA THR A 34 3.25 -3.91 -4.98
C THR A 34 4.10 -3.20 -3.93
N ASN A 35 5.36 -3.61 -3.75
CA ASN A 35 6.27 -2.91 -2.83
C ASN A 35 6.65 -1.54 -3.39
N TRP A 36 6.89 -1.45 -4.71
CA TRP A 36 7.14 -0.19 -5.40
C TRP A 36 5.94 0.77 -5.27
N GLU A 37 4.72 0.32 -5.56
CA GLU A 37 3.50 1.12 -5.42
C GLU A 37 3.32 1.62 -3.98
N MET A 38 3.57 0.76 -2.99
CA MET A 38 3.51 1.14 -1.58
C MET A 38 4.54 2.23 -1.26
N HIS A 39 5.76 2.14 -1.81
CA HIS A 39 6.78 3.17 -1.64
C HIS A 39 6.37 4.51 -2.27
N GLU A 40 5.79 4.51 -3.46
CA GLU A 40 5.28 5.72 -4.13
C GLU A 40 4.15 6.38 -3.33
N VAL A 41 3.22 5.59 -2.80
CA VAL A 41 2.12 6.10 -1.97
C VAL A 41 2.66 6.75 -0.69
N PHE A 42 3.60 6.10 0.00
CA PHE A 42 4.14 6.62 1.28
C PHE A 42 5.20 7.72 1.12
N SER A 43 5.83 7.85 -0.06
CA SER A 43 6.76 8.95 -0.35
C SER A 43 6.06 10.24 -0.76
N ASN A 44 4.80 10.17 -1.22
CA ASN A 44 4.02 11.31 -1.69
C ASN A 44 2.79 11.58 -0.79
N PRO A 45 2.80 12.65 0.03
CA PRO A 45 1.68 12.97 0.92
C PRO A 45 0.33 13.14 0.23
N THR A 46 0.33 13.60 -1.03
CA THR A 46 -0.91 13.77 -1.81
C THR A 46 -1.53 12.42 -2.16
N LEU A 47 -0.70 11.44 -2.52
CA LEU A 47 -1.15 10.07 -2.79
C LEU A 47 -1.59 9.39 -1.49
N LEU A 48 -0.82 9.54 -0.43
CA LEU A 48 -1.14 8.95 0.88
C LEU A 48 -2.51 9.43 1.39
N ASN A 49 -2.77 10.75 1.37
CA ASN A 49 -4.04 11.33 1.81
C ASN A 49 -5.26 10.89 0.98
N LYS A 50 -5.03 10.44 -0.26
CA LYS A 50 -6.06 9.92 -1.15
C LYS A 50 -6.21 8.40 -1.09
N THR A 51 -5.27 7.70 -0.45
CA THR A 51 -5.24 6.24 -0.44
C THR A 51 -6.00 5.66 0.74
N GLN A 52 -6.94 4.76 0.43
CA GLN A 52 -7.63 3.94 1.41
C GLN A 52 -7.02 2.53 1.42
N PHE A 53 -6.42 2.17 2.56
CA PHE A 53 -5.89 0.84 2.78
C PHE A 53 -6.98 -0.09 3.31
N TYR A 54 -7.00 -1.33 2.85
CA TYR A 54 -7.94 -2.34 3.33
C TYR A 54 -7.39 -3.75 3.16
N ARG A 55 -7.93 -4.69 3.93
CA ARG A 55 -7.57 -6.12 3.85
C ARG A 55 -8.81 -7.00 3.78
N LYS A 56 -8.67 -8.20 3.24
CA LYS A 56 -9.69 -9.24 3.23
C LYS A 56 -9.67 -9.99 4.56
N VAL A 57 -10.84 -10.11 5.19
CA VAL A 57 -11.05 -10.87 6.43
C VAL A 57 -12.27 -11.78 6.21
N GLY A 58 -12.02 -13.08 6.05
CA GLY A 58 -13.05 -14.03 5.62
C GLY A 58 -13.64 -13.65 4.25
N ASN A 59 -14.95 -13.42 4.21
CA ASN A 59 -15.66 -12.99 2.99
C ASN A 59 -15.85 -11.46 2.86
N ASN A 60 -15.34 -10.69 3.82
CA ASN A 60 -15.51 -9.23 3.86
C ASN A 60 -14.18 -8.48 3.68
N TYR A 61 -14.26 -7.17 3.49
CA TYR A 61 -13.12 -6.26 3.48
C TYR A 61 -13.18 -5.30 4.66
N GLU A 62 -12.05 -5.11 5.33
CA GLU A 62 -11.87 -4.22 6.48
C GLU A 62 -10.97 -3.05 6.08
N ILE A 63 -11.44 -1.81 6.30
CA ILE A 63 -10.65 -0.59 6.08
C ILE A 63 -9.64 -0.43 7.22
N LEU A 64 -8.40 -0.12 6.89
CA LEU A 64 -7.31 0.10 7.82
C LEU A 64 -7.00 1.59 7.91
N SER A 65 -7.59 2.27 8.89
CA SER A 65 -7.43 3.73 9.07
C SER A 65 -6.00 4.16 9.41
N ASN A 66 -5.24 3.32 10.12
CA ASN A 66 -3.88 3.63 10.57
C ASN A 66 -2.86 2.62 10.02
N PHE A 67 -3.00 2.22 8.75
CA PHE A 67 -2.05 1.31 8.14
C PHE A 67 -0.67 1.97 7.99
N SER A 68 0.38 1.25 8.39
CA SER A 68 1.77 1.58 8.10
C SER A 68 2.50 0.34 7.58
N PRO A 69 3.19 0.42 6.43
CA PRO A 69 4.00 -0.67 5.89
C PRO A 69 5.34 -0.76 6.63
N TYR A 70 5.76 0.30 7.32
CA TYR A 70 6.90 0.29 8.22
C TYR A 70 6.51 -0.47 9.50
N GLY A 71 7.40 -1.33 9.98
CA GLY A 71 7.21 -2.03 11.25
C GLY A 71 7.24 -1.06 12.43
N TYR A 72 6.57 -1.44 13.53
CA TYR A 72 6.92 -0.97 14.87
C TYR A 72 8.10 -1.79 15.38
#